data_AF-A0A834W8Y8-F1
#
_entry.id   AF-A0A834W8Y8-F1
#
_cell.length_a   1.000
_cell.length_b   1.000
_cell.length_c   1.000
_cell.angle_alpha   90.00
_cell.angle_beta   90.00
_cell.angle_gamma   90.00
#
_symmetry.space_group_name_H-M   'P 1'
#
loop_
_entity.id
_entity.type
_entity.pdbx_description
1 polymer ?
#
loop_
_entity_poly.entity_id
_entity_poly.type
_entity_poly.pdbx_seq_one_letter_code
_entity_poly.pdbx_strand_id
1 'polypeptide(L)'
;MAKKLVTRRELLDRWRGIEEEENDDEDNIDPFKRRRLHQQKELWFADAYNFLICLPIESHIWCGFWDVMGPLLETFYNYFKDEREDSPLRCLWKRISNEMRHCLQCVSQHHHAQDMYNMEYESSTIGPLLDVLQKLDHERVTLHLKDINARIAGEEYDTARDNAEVVNALYEVLMFPILLDYQPLFTEFELFVEAIDNKHELALSGQQQFPGVYALLFCKRSVRSVGYRLAGSMGRLRRATDLEPLQPLLKKFISSIETEALPSALETSTPRPQPDRVSLWVGIKSLLGFLDPPAFEEGILERYPFFLDIVLNHISSDSVEFSHAVTCLRLLFEMLDITSYCAPRIPDESTLPSF
;
A
#
# COMPACT_ATOMS: atom_id res chain seq x y z
N MET A 1 -32.60 -18.26 26.51
CA MET A 1 -31.37 -18.53 27.27
C MET A 1 -30.36 -17.48 26.91
N ALA A 2 -29.91 -16.65 27.86
CA ALA A 2 -28.83 -15.70 27.61
C ALA A 2 -27.55 -16.50 27.33
N LYS A 3 -27.02 -16.44 26.09
CA LYS A 3 -25.71 -17.00 25.79
C LYS A 3 -24.70 -16.35 26.74
N LYS A 4 -23.96 -17.15 27.51
CA LYS A 4 -22.83 -16.66 28.31
C LYS A 4 -21.89 -15.94 27.34
N LEU A 5 -21.73 -14.63 27.51
CA LEU A 5 -20.80 -13.85 26.68
C LEU A 5 -19.39 -14.29 27.03
N VAL A 6 -18.68 -14.85 26.05
CA VAL A 6 -17.27 -15.21 26.18
C VAL A 6 -16.46 -13.95 26.38
N THR A 7 -15.54 -13.95 27.34
CA THR A 7 -14.69 -12.79 27.62
C THR A 7 -13.44 -12.78 26.74
N ARG A 8 -12.85 -11.59 26.51
CA ARG A 8 -11.54 -11.46 25.83
C ARG A 8 -10.49 -12.40 26.43
N ARG A 9 -10.39 -12.45 27.77
CA ARG A 9 -9.42 -13.31 28.46
C ARG A 9 -9.64 -14.79 28.16
N GLU A 10 -10.89 -15.26 28.22
CA GLU A 10 -11.22 -16.64 27.87
C GLU A 10 -10.85 -16.97 26.40
N LEU A 11 -11.04 -16.04 25.45
CA LEU A 11 -10.62 -16.24 24.06
C LEU A 11 -9.09 -16.33 23.93
N LEU A 12 -8.34 -15.42 24.54
CA LEU A 12 -6.88 -15.41 24.44
C LEU A 12 -6.25 -16.65 25.11
N ASP A 13 -6.77 -17.08 26.26
CA ASP A 13 -6.29 -18.28 26.93
C ASP A 13 -6.55 -19.54 26.10
N ARG A 14 -7.70 -19.61 25.42
CA ARG A 14 -8.01 -20.70 24.47
C ARG A 14 -7.12 -20.67 23.22
N TRP A 15 -6.83 -19.48 22.69
CA TRP A 15 -5.99 -19.34 21.49
C TRP A 15 -4.56 -19.78 21.77
N ARG A 16 -3.96 -19.33 22.89
CA ARG A 16 -2.64 -19.81 23.34
C ARG A 16 -2.56 -21.32 23.44
N GLY A 17 -3.58 -21.95 24.04
CA GLY A 17 -3.61 -23.41 24.14
C GLY A 17 -3.69 -24.12 22.78
N ILE A 18 -4.31 -23.50 21.77
CA ILE A 18 -4.33 -24.04 20.41
C ILE A 18 -2.94 -23.91 19.76
N GLU A 19 -2.29 -22.75 19.89
CA GLU A 19 -0.94 -22.51 19.34
C GLU A 19 0.12 -23.42 19.99
N GLU A 20 0.06 -23.63 21.30
CA GLU A 20 0.95 -24.55 22.03
C GLU A 20 0.75 -26.00 21.54
N GLU A 21 -0.49 -26.45 21.36
CA GLU A 21 -0.79 -27.79 20.84
C GLU A 21 -0.42 -27.95 19.34
N GLU A 22 -0.36 -26.88 18.54
CA GLU A 22 0.07 -26.91 17.12
C GLU A 22 1.59 -26.97 16.95
N ASN A 23 2.36 -26.32 17.82
CA ASN A 23 3.83 -26.25 17.73
C ASN A 23 4.57 -27.51 18.20
N ASP A 24 3.90 -28.40 18.95
CA ASP A 24 4.53 -29.59 19.55
C ASP A 24 4.68 -30.80 18.59
N ASP A 25 4.09 -30.79 17.38
CA ASP A 25 3.87 -32.00 16.56
C ASP A 25 4.33 -31.88 15.08
N GLU A 26 5.62 -31.58 14.81
CA GLU A 26 6.16 -31.61 13.43
C GLU A 26 6.31 -33.03 12.83
N ASP A 27 6.41 -34.10 13.65
CA ASP A 27 6.90 -35.40 13.14
C ASP A 27 5.94 -36.61 13.18
N ASN A 28 4.74 -36.56 13.81
CA ASN A 28 3.76 -37.66 13.71
C ASN A 28 2.33 -37.31 14.17
N ILE A 29 1.55 -36.62 13.33
CA ILE A 29 0.23 -36.12 13.72
C ILE A 29 -0.81 -37.26 13.81
N ASP A 30 -1.23 -37.59 15.03
CA ASP A 30 -2.41 -38.42 15.29
C ASP A 30 -3.66 -37.78 14.66
N PRO A 31 -4.38 -38.47 13.75
CA PRO A 31 -5.61 -37.97 13.15
C PRO A 31 -6.68 -37.52 14.15
N PHE A 32 -6.71 -38.10 15.36
CA PHE A 32 -7.65 -37.69 16.41
C PHE A 32 -7.28 -36.33 17.00
N LYS A 33 -6.00 -36.08 17.29
CA LYS A 33 -5.50 -34.76 17.74
C LYS A 33 -5.82 -33.68 16.71
N ARG A 34 -5.54 -33.92 15.42
CA ARG A 34 -5.82 -32.96 14.34
C ARG A 34 -7.30 -32.57 14.26
N ARG A 35 -8.20 -33.55 14.38
CA ARG A 35 -9.65 -33.27 14.40
C ARG A 35 -10.08 -32.46 15.61
N ARG A 36 -9.52 -32.76 16.79
CA ARG A 36 -9.81 -32.02 18.02
C ARG A 36 -9.33 -30.56 17.90
N LEU A 37 -8.12 -30.34 17.41
CA LEU A 37 -7.57 -29.00 17.15
C LEU A 37 -8.44 -28.21 16.18
N HIS A 38 -8.84 -28.83 15.07
CA HIS A 38 -9.75 -28.20 14.11
C HIS A 38 -11.07 -27.76 14.77
N GLN A 39 -11.67 -28.63 15.59
CA GLN A 39 -12.90 -28.30 16.31
C GLN A 39 -12.69 -27.17 17.33
N GLN A 40 -11.56 -27.15 18.03
CA GLN A 40 -11.23 -26.07 18.96
C GLN A 40 -11.06 -24.73 18.23
N LYS A 41 -10.38 -24.72 17.07
CA LYS A 41 -10.26 -23.55 16.18
C LYS A 41 -11.62 -23.07 15.69
N GLU A 42 -12.45 -23.97 15.16
CA GLU A 42 -13.81 -23.61 14.69
C GLU A 42 -14.66 -22.97 15.80
N LEU A 43 -14.65 -23.57 17.00
CA LEU A 43 -15.37 -23.02 18.16
C LEU A 43 -14.78 -21.68 18.59
N TRP A 44 -13.46 -21.53 18.55
CA TRP A 44 -12.80 -20.28 18.89
C TRP A 44 -13.20 -19.17 17.91
N PHE A 45 -13.12 -19.43 16.61
CA PHE A 45 -13.52 -18.44 15.59
C PHE A 45 -14.98 -18.04 15.75
N ALA A 46 -15.90 -18.99 15.95
CA ALA A 46 -17.31 -18.70 16.14
C ALA A 46 -17.56 -17.79 17.37
N ASP A 47 -16.87 -18.05 18.48
CA ASP A 47 -16.99 -17.23 19.70
C ASP A 47 -16.33 -15.86 19.52
N ALA A 48 -15.18 -15.79 18.85
CA ALA A 48 -14.46 -14.55 18.57
C ALA A 48 -15.27 -13.62 17.66
N TYR A 49 -15.92 -14.16 16.62
CA TYR A 49 -16.87 -13.42 15.78
C TYR A 49 -18.00 -12.80 16.60
N ASN A 50 -18.69 -13.62 17.42
CA ASN A 50 -19.79 -13.15 18.25
C ASN A 50 -19.30 -12.09 19.25
N PHE A 51 -18.12 -12.28 19.84
CA PHE A 51 -17.52 -11.32 20.75
C PHE A 51 -17.26 -9.97 20.07
N LEU A 52 -16.51 -9.96 18.95
CA LEU A 52 -16.13 -8.72 18.27
C LEU A 52 -17.33 -8.00 17.65
N ILE A 53 -18.26 -8.71 17.01
CA ILE A 53 -19.44 -8.09 16.39
C ILE A 53 -20.37 -7.46 17.43
N CYS A 54 -20.46 -8.04 18.64
CA CYS A 54 -21.33 -7.53 19.70
C CYS A 54 -20.69 -6.48 20.61
N LEU A 55 -19.43 -6.09 20.40
CA LEU A 55 -18.81 -4.99 21.14
C LEU A 55 -19.60 -3.67 20.95
N PRO A 56 -19.60 -2.74 21.92
CA PRO A 56 -20.13 -1.39 21.71
C PRO A 56 -19.48 -0.70 20.51
N ILE A 57 -20.17 0.25 19.88
CA ILE A 57 -19.67 0.95 18.67
C ILE A 57 -18.44 1.79 19.01
N GLU A 58 -18.37 2.32 20.23
CA GLU A 58 -17.26 3.09 20.77
C GLU A 58 -16.01 2.23 21.03
N SER A 59 -16.19 0.91 21.12
CA SER A 59 -15.12 -0.06 21.34
C SER A 59 -14.56 -0.53 20.00
N HIS A 60 -13.56 0.19 19.51
CA HIS A 60 -12.90 -0.12 18.25
C HIS A 60 -12.13 -1.45 18.33
N ILE A 61 -12.38 -2.33 17.38
CA ILE A 61 -11.82 -3.68 17.31
C ILE A 61 -10.31 -3.61 17.17
N TRP A 62 -9.81 -2.88 16.18
CA TRP A 62 -8.37 -2.77 15.92
C TRP A 62 -7.60 -2.01 17.00
N CYS A 63 -8.24 -1.06 17.71
CA CYS A 63 -7.56 -0.33 18.79
C CYS A 63 -7.46 -1.14 20.08
N GLY A 64 -8.53 -1.84 20.45
CA GLY A 64 -8.67 -2.46 21.77
C GLY A 64 -8.54 -3.98 21.79
N PHE A 65 -8.75 -4.64 20.66
CA PHE A 65 -8.95 -6.09 20.54
C PHE A 65 -8.21 -6.68 19.33
N TRP A 66 -7.10 -6.05 18.93
CA TRP A 66 -6.26 -6.52 17.82
C TRP A 66 -5.73 -7.94 18.04
N ASP A 67 -5.53 -8.34 19.30
CA ASP A 67 -5.08 -9.67 19.72
C ASP A 67 -6.12 -10.78 19.47
N VAL A 68 -7.39 -10.41 19.33
CA VAL A 68 -8.47 -11.32 18.91
C VAL A 68 -8.74 -11.18 17.41
N MET A 69 -8.67 -9.95 16.88
CA MET A 69 -8.89 -9.67 15.45
C MET A 69 -7.80 -10.25 14.55
N GLY A 70 -6.54 -10.22 15.00
CA GLY A 70 -5.37 -10.70 14.27
C GLY A 70 -5.56 -12.16 13.81
N PRO A 71 -5.71 -13.13 14.73
CA PRO A 71 -5.95 -14.52 14.34
C PRO A 71 -7.22 -14.73 13.50
N LEU A 72 -8.24 -13.90 13.70
CA LEU A 72 -9.46 -13.96 12.89
C LEU A 72 -9.24 -13.60 11.42
N LEU A 73 -8.17 -12.87 11.07
CA LEU A 73 -7.83 -12.58 9.68
C LEU A 73 -7.66 -13.85 8.84
N GLU A 74 -7.20 -14.97 9.41
CA GLU A 74 -7.09 -16.24 8.68
C GLU A 74 -8.40 -16.64 7.99
N THR A 75 -9.53 -16.34 8.63
CA THR A 75 -10.84 -16.70 8.11
C THR A 75 -11.26 -15.89 6.88
N PHE A 76 -10.63 -14.74 6.63
CA PHE A 76 -10.89 -13.91 5.44
C PHE A 76 -10.46 -14.59 4.15
N TYR A 77 -9.63 -15.64 4.20
CA TYR A 77 -9.28 -16.44 3.03
C TYR A 77 -10.52 -16.95 2.27
N ASN A 78 -11.64 -17.14 2.96
CA ASN A 78 -12.90 -17.60 2.38
C ASN A 78 -13.91 -16.47 2.12
N TYR A 79 -13.53 -15.19 2.23
CA TYR A 79 -14.45 -14.06 2.13
C TYR A 79 -15.27 -14.05 0.83
N PHE A 80 -14.61 -14.21 -0.32
CA PHE A 80 -15.29 -14.25 -1.61
C PHE A 80 -15.97 -15.58 -1.92
N LYS A 81 -15.74 -16.63 -1.11
CA LYS A 81 -16.45 -17.91 -1.20
C LYS A 81 -17.75 -17.89 -0.40
N ASP A 82 -17.89 -16.97 0.54
CA ASP A 82 -19.10 -16.77 1.32
C ASP A 82 -20.06 -15.83 0.59
N GLU A 83 -21.15 -16.39 0.06
CA GLU A 83 -22.18 -15.67 -0.67
C GLU A 83 -23.23 -15.01 0.24
N ARG A 84 -23.19 -15.29 1.55
CA ARG A 84 -24.19 -14.78 2.51
C ARG A 84 -23.80 -13.41 3.02
N GLU A 85 -24.59 -12.40 2.68
CA GLU A 85 -24.39 -11.02 3.14
C GLU A 85 -24.53 -10.84 4.66
N ASP A 86 -25.31 -11.71 5.32
CA ASP A 86 -25.54 -11.68 6.77
C ASP A 86 -24.56 -12.57 7.55
N SER A 87 -23.52 -13.11 6.90
CA SER A 87 -22.55 -13.95 7.57
C SER A 87 -21.74 -13.17 8.62
N PRO A 88 -21.23 -13.84 9.67
CA PRO A 88 -20.38 -13.19 10.67
C PRO A 88 -19.15 -12.51 10.04
N LEU A 89 -18.58 -13.11 8.99
CA LEU A 89 -17.44 -12.56 8.27
C LEU A 89 -17.79 -11.24 7.56
N ARG A 90 -18.93 -11.18 6.85
CA ARG A 90 -19.41 -9.95 6.20
C ARG A 90 -19.79 -8.87 7.22
N CYS A 91 -20.46 -9.27 8.31
CA CYS A 91 -20.82 -8.37 9.40
C CYS A 91 -19.58 -7.75 10.08
N LEU A 92 -18.56 -8.58 10.35
CA LEU A 92 -17.31 -8.13 10.93
C LEU A 92 -16.57 -7.18 9.99
N TRP A 93 -16.44 -7.53 8.70
CA TRP A 93 -15.79 -6.67 7.71
C TRP A 93 -16.47 -5.31 7.61
N LYS A 94 -17.81 -5.28 7.54
CA LYS A 94 -18.58 -4.02 7.52
C LYS A 94 -18.31 -3.18 8.76
N ARG A 95 -18.24 -3.82 9.93
CA ARG A 95 -17.96 -3.15 11.20
C ARG A 95 -16.56 -2.52 11.21
N ILE A 96 -15.51 -3.30 10.96
CA ILE A 96 -14.14 -2.76 10.99
C ILE A 96 -13.90 -1.74 9.89
N SER A 97 -14.57 -1.89 8.73
CA SER A 97 -14.56 -0.90 7.66
C SER A 97 -15.09 0.46 8.13
N ASN A 98 -16.20 0.47 8.87
CA ASN A 98 -16.80 1.70 9.40
C ASN A 98 -15.93 2.35 10.48
N GLU A 99 -15.27 1.55 11.33
CA GLU A 99 -14.33 2.03 12.34
C GLU A 99 -13.11 2.69 11.68
N MET A 100 -12.55 2.08 10.63
CA MET A 100 -11.40 2.63 9.89
C MET A 100 -11.70 3.96 9.19
N ARG A 101 -12.94 4.20 8.73
CA ARG A 101 -13.34 5.51 8.16
C ARG A 101 -13.12 6.68 9.13
N HIS A 102 -13.16 6.42 10.44
CA HIS A 102 -13.16 7.45 11.48
C HIS A 102 -11.97 7.37 12.45
N CYS A 103 -11.09 6.39 12.30
CA CYS A 103 -10.00 6.16 13.26
C CYS A 103 -8.68 5.78 12.59
N LEU A 104 -7.72 6.72 12.62
CA LEU A 104 -6.33 6.51 12.15
C LEU A 104 -5.64 5.29 12.80
N GLN A 105 -5.89 5.05 14.08
CA GLN A 105 -5.29 3.93 14.79
C GLN A 105 -5.83 2.60 14.26
N CYS A 106 -7.12 2.51 13.93
CA CYS A 106 -7.69 1.31 13.30
C CYS A 106 -7.05 1.04 11.95
N VAL A 107 -6.91 2.07 11.10
CA VAL A 107 -6.23 1.97 9.80
C VAL A 107 -4.80 1.45 9.97
N SER A 108 -4.04 2.07 10.88
CA SER A 108 -2.64 1.71 11.12
C SER A 108 -2.48 0.28 11.62
N GLN A 109 -3.33 -0.15 12.57
CA GLN A 109 -3.28 -1.51 13.11
C GLN A 109 -3.73 -2.56 12.09
N HIS A 110 -4.73 -2.25 11.25
CA HIS A 110 -5.18 -3.12 10.18
C HIS A 110 -4.08 -3.40 9.14
N HIS A 111 -3.42 -2.35 8.65
CA HIS A 111 -2.30 -2.52 7.72
C HIS A 111 -1.07 -3.14 8.40
N HIS A 112 -0.78 -2.77 9.64
CA HIS A 112 0.31 -3.40 10.40
C HIS A 112 0.10 -4.90 10.59
N ALA A 113 -1.14 -5.35 10.84
CA ALA A 113 -1.46 -6.77 10.94
C ALA A 113 -1.17 -7.49 9.61
N GLN A 114 -1.53 -6.90 8.46
CA GLN A 114 -1.19 -7.46 7.15
C GLN A 114 0.33 -7.55 6.94
N ASP A 115 1.08 -6.52 7.34
CA ASP A 115 2.55 -6.52 7.27
C ASP A 115 3.16 -7.62 8.16
N MET A 116 2.63 -7.82 9.38
CA MET A 116 3.05 -8.91 10.26
C MET A 116 2.84 -10.27 9.61
N TYR A 117 1.67 -10.52 9.02
CA TYR A 117 1.40 -11.76 8.28
C TYR A 117 2.39 -11.96 7.12
N ASN A 118 2.76 -10.90 6.41
CA ASN A 118 3.74 -10.97 5.34
C ASN A 118 5.18 -11.23 5.84
N MET A 119 5.51 -10.81 7.06
CA MET A 119 6.84 -11.01 7.67
C MET A 119 6.98 -12.36 8.38
N GLU A 120 5.91 -12.85 9.00
CA GLU A 120 5.95 -14.06 9.85
C GLU A 120 5.75 -15.36 9.05
N TYR A 121 5.08 -15.30 7.91
CA TYR A 121 4.72 -16.49 7.12
C TYR A 121 5.36 -16.48 5.73
N GLU A 122 5.57 -17.68 5.17
CA GLU A 122 6.04 -17.82 3.80
C GLU A 122 5.02 -17.26 2.79
N SER A 123 5.51 -16.45 1.84
CA SER A 123 4.70 -15.79 0.81
C SER A 123 3.81 -16.74 0.00
N SER A 124 4.27 -17.98 -0.25
CA SER A 124 3.51 -19.02 -0.96
C SER A 124 2.24 -19.45 -0.22
N THR A 125 2.28 -19.41 1.12
CA THR A 125 1.17 -19.81 1.99
C THR A 125 0.25 -18.64 2.26
N ILE A 126 0.82 -17.47 2.60
CA ILE A 126 0.04 -16.33 3.07
C ILE A 126 -0.44 -15.39 1.94
N GLY A 127 0.24 -15.39 0.80
CA GLY A 127 -0.06 -14.55 -0.36
C GLY A 127 -1.54 -14.56 -0.76
N PRO A 128 -2.19 -15.73 -0.90
CA PRO A 128 -3.61 -15.80 -1.22
C PRO A 128 -4.56 -15.13 -0.21
N LEU A 129 -4.22 -15.09 1.09
CA LEU A 129 -4.98 -14.33 2.08
C LEU A 129 -4.77 -12.83 1.90
N LEU A 130 -3.51 -12.41 1.74
CA LEU A 130 -3.16 -11.00 1.53
C LEU A 130 -3.80 -10.45 0.25
N ASP A 131 -3.87 -11.23 -0.83
CA ASP A 131 -4.57 -10.84 -2.06
C ASP A 131 -6.07 -10.55 -1.80
N VAL A 132 -6.71 -11.36 -0.94
CA VAL A 132 -8.11 -11.15 -0.55
C VAL A 132 -8.25 -9.88 0.29
N LEU A 133 -7.41 -9.69 1.31
CA LEU A 133 -7.44 -8.50 2.17
C LEU A 133 -7.16 -7.22 1.37
N GLN A 134 -6.16 -7.25 0.49
CA GLN A 134 -5.83 -6.12 -0.38
C GLN A 134 -7.00 -5.76 -1.30
N LYS A 135 -7.68 -6.76 -1.89
CA LYS A 135 -8.87 -6.51 -2.71
C LYS A 135 -10.00 -5.88 -1.88
N LEU A 136 -10.20 -6.32 -0.64
CA LEU A 136 -11.19 -5.74 0.25
C LEU A 136 -10.87 -4.30 0.64
N ASP A 137 -9.60 -4.00 0.90
CA ASP A 137 -9.15 -2.63 1.15
C ASP A 137 -9.35 -1.74 -0.07
N HIS A 138 -9.00 -2.21 -1.26
CA HIS A 138 -9.28 -1.51 -2.51
C HIS A 138 -10.78 -1.18 -2.65
N GLU A 139 -11.66 -2.15 -2.47
CA GLU A 139 -13.12 -1.95 -2.56
C GLU A 139 -13.63 -0.97 -1.51
N ARG A 140 -13.22 -1.14 -0.25
CA ARG A 140 -13.64 -0.29 0.89
C ARG A 140 -13.20 1.16 0.69
N VAL A 141 -11.92 1.39 0.41
CA VAL A 141 -11.36 2.73 0.27
C VAL A 141 -11.90 3.42 -0.97
N THR A 142 -12.05 2.69 -2.09
CA THR A 142 -12.68 3.25 -3.31
C THR A 142 -14.10 3.73 -3.04
N LEU A 143 -14.93 2.92 -2.36
CA LEU A 143 -16.30 3.30 -2.01
C LEU A 143 -16.32 4.50 -1.05
N HIS A 144 -15.40 4.53 -0.09
CA HIS A 144 -15.29 5.65 0.85
C HIS A 144 -14.93 6.96 0.14
N LEU A 145 -13.94 6.95 -0.76
CA LEU A 145 -13.56 8.11 -1.56
C LEU A 145 -14.73 8.58 -2.46
N LYS A 146 -15.46 7.66 -3.08
CA LYS A 146 -16.68 7.98 -3.85
C LYS A 146 -17.74 8.67 -3.01
N ASP A 147 -17.99 8.17 -1.79
CA ASP A 147 -18.95 8.77 -0.87
C ASP A 147 -18.56 10.22 -0.54
N ILE A 148 -17.27 10.49 -0.28
CA ILE A 148 -16.78 11.85 0.01
C ILE A 148 -16.85 12.75 -1.23
N ASN A 149 -16.37 12.26 -2.38
CA ASN A 149 -16.41 12.99 -3.65
C ASN A 149 -17.85 13.39 -4.02
N ALA A 150 -18.81 12.49 -3.83
CA ALA A 150 -20.22 12.77 -4.07
C ALA A 150 -20.76 13.88 -3.15
N ARG A 151 -20.41 13.87 -1.85
CA ARG A 151 -20.79 14.94 -0.91
C ARG A 151 -20.17 16.28 -1.29
N ILE A 152 -18.91 16.30 -1.72
CA ILE A 152 -18.24 17.52 -2.17
C ILE A 152 -18.91 18.07 -3.44
N ALA A 153 -19.16 17.21 -4.43
CA ALA A 153 -19.79 17.62 -5.69
C ALA A 153 -21.26 18.06 -5.51
N GLY A 154 -21.96 17.48 -4.54
CA GLY A 154 -23.34 17.83 -4.18
C GLY A 154 -23.49 19.05 -3.28
N GLU A 155 -22.40 19.74 -2.92
CA GLU A 155 -22.39 20.85 -1.94
C GLU A 155 -22.95 20.43 -0.55
N GLU A 156 -22.91 19.14 -0.23
CA GLU A 156 -23.31 18.58 1.07
C GLU A 156 -22.15 18.47 2.06
N TYR A 157 -20.93 18.74 1.59
CA TYR A 157 -19.71 18.69 2.38
C TYR A 157 -19.64 19.82 3.42
N ASP A 158 -19.50 19.43 4.70
CA ASP A 158 -19.37 20.33 5.84
C ASP A 158 -18.00 20.13 6.52
N THR A 159 -17.13 21.13 6.40
CA THR A 159 -15.79 21.13 7.01
C THR A 159 -15.80 20.88 8.52
N ALA A 160 -16.83 21.29 9.26
CA ALA A 160 -16.88 21.07 10.71
C ALA A 160 -17.13 19.59 11.06
N ARG A 161 -17.77 18.83 10.16
CA ARG A 161 -18.23 17.45 10.41
C ARG A 161 -17.37 16.43 9.68
N ASP A 162 -16.99 16.73 8.44
CA ASP A 162 -16.35 15.79 7.52
C ASP A 162 -14.81 15.82 7.59
N ASN A 163 -14.20 16.82 8.23
CA ASN A 163 -12.74 16.99 8.24
C ASN A 163 -12.01 15.77 8.82
N ALA A 164 -12.49 15.19 9.92
CA ALA A 164 -11.88 13.98 10.48
C ALA A 164 -11.87 12.81 9.48
N GLU A 165 -12.96 12.62 8.74
CA GLU A 165 -13.10 11.57 7.74
C GLU A 165 -12.18 11.81 6.52
N VAL A 166 -12.07 13.06 6.06
CA VAL A 166 -11.15 13.48 5.00
C VAL A 166 -9.69 13.24 5.40
N VAL A 167 -9.31 13.61 6.63
CA VAL A 167 -7.96 13.38 7.16
C VAL A 167 -7.65 11.90 7.25
N ASN A 168 -8.60 11.06 7.67
CA ASN A 168 -8.41 9.60 7.69
C ASN A 168 -8.21 9.04 6.28
N ALA A 169 -9.00 9.46 5.30
CA ALA A 169 -8.87 9.00 3.92
C ALA A 169 -7.52 9.43 3.29
N LEU A 170 -7.10 10.67 3.52
CA LEU A 170 -5.77 11.15 3.11
C LEU A 170 -4.65 10.35 3.78
N TYR A 171 -4.75 10.14 5.09
CA TYR A 171 -3.77 9.36 5.84
C TYR A 171 -3.65 7.95 5.29
N GLU A 172 -4.77 7.24 5.14
CA GLU A 172 -4.77 5.85 4.70
C GLU A 172 -4.12 5.68 3.33
N VAL A 173 -4.55 6.47 2.33
CA VAL A 173 -4.03 6.33 0.97
C VAL A 173 -2.58 6.82 0.85
N LEU A 174 -2.20 7.90 1.55
CA LEU A 174 -0.85 8.46 1.45
C LEU A 174 0.17 7.71 2.34
N MET A 175 -0.27 7.07 3.42
CA MET A 175 0.59 6.24 4.27
C MET A 175 0.80 4.85 3.66
N PHE A 176 -0.22 4.29 2.99
CA PHE A 176 -0.20 2.95 2.39
C PHE A 176 -0.36 3.01 0.86
N PRO A 177 0.67 3.46 0.12
CA PRO A 177 0.60 3.67 -1.33
C PRO A 177 0.34 2.40 -2.15
N ILE A 178 0.45 1.20 -1.57
CA ILE A 178 0.03 -0.04 -2.22
C ILE A 178 -1.44 0.00 -2.67
N LEU A 179 -2.29 0.76 -1.99
CA LEU A 179 -3.69 0.97 -2.36
C LEU A 179 -3.85 1.62 -3.74
N LEU A 180 -2.88 2.44 -4.14
CA LEU A 180 -2.86 3.11 -5.44
C LEU A 180 -2.49 2.16 -6.58
N ASP A 181 -2.14 0.90 -6.30
CA ASP A 181 -1.96 -0.09 -7.37
C ASP A 181 -3.31 -0.46 -8.02
N TYR A 182 -4.42 -0.21 -7.33
CA TYR A 182 -5.76 -0.41 -7.89
C TYR A 182 -6.27 0.84 -8.61
N GLN A 183 -6.43 0.74 -9.93
CA GLN A 183 -6.77 1.90 -10.76
C GLN A 183 -8.07 2.61 -10.35
N PRO A 184 -9.20 1.93 -10.10
CA PRO A 184 -10.42 2.64 -9.69
C PRO A 184 -10.22 3.48 -8.43
N LEU A 185 -9.41 2.99 -7.46
CA LEU A 185 -9.03 3.76 -6.28
C LEU A 185 -8.14 4.95 -6.67
N PHE A 186 -7.12 4.72 -7.49
CA PHE A 186 -6.22 5.79 -7.97
C PHE A 186 -7.01 6.94 -8.61
N THR A 187 -7.95 6.63 -9.51
CA THR A 187 -8.78 7.63 -10.19
C THR A 187 -9.67 8.40 -9.20
N GLU A 188 -10.34 7.71 -8.28
CA GLU A 188 -11.18 8.37 -7.27
C GLU A 188 -10.37 9.22 -6.30
N PHE A 189 -9.16 8.76 -5.95
CA PHE A 189 -8.25 9.49 -5.10
C PHE A 189 -7.72 10.75 -5.77
N GLU A 190 -7.44 10.70 -7.07
CA GLU A 190 -7.06 11.88 -7.85
C GLU A 190 -8.17 12.95 -7.84
N LEU A 191 -9.43 12.56 -8.04
CA LEU A 191 -10.58 13.46 -7.95
C LEU A 191 -10.72 14.05 -6.54
N PHE A 192 -10.53 13.20 -5.52
CA PHE A 192 -10.61 13.58 -4.12
C PHE A 192 -9.55 14.61 -3.73
N VAL A 193 -8.27 14.39 -4.07
CA VAL A 193 -7.19 15.32 -3.76
C VAL A 193 -7.42 16.67 -4.44
N GLU A 194 -7.85 16.69 -5.70
CA GLU A 194 -8.18 17.93 -6.40
C GLU A 194 -9.33 18.69 -5.72
N ALA A 195 -10.40 17.97 -5.38
CA ALA A 195 -11.58 18.57 -4.75
C ALA A 195 -11.27 19.16 -3.37
N ILE A 196 -10.49 18.43 -2.55
CA ILE A 196 -10.10 18.89 -1.22
C ILE A 196 -9.10 20.04 -1.28
N ASP A 197 -8.09 19.98 -2.17
CA ASP A 197 -7.11 21.05 -2.29
C ASP A 197 -7.76 22.38 -2.70
N ASN A 198 -8.75 22.32 -3.60
CA ASN A 198 -9.53 23.48 -3.99
C ASN A 198 -10.36 24.09 -2.85
N LYS A 199 -10.75 23.30 -1.83
CA LYS A 199 -11.51 23.78 -0.66
C LYS A 199 -10.64 24.20 0.52
N HIS A 200 -9.53 23.50 0.78
CA HIS A 200 -8.78 23.61 2.04
C HIS A 200 -7.30 23.97 1.91
N GLU A 201 -6.73 23.96 0.70
CA GLU A 201 -5.28 24.02 0.48
C GLU A 201 -4.50 22.98 1.31
N LEU A 202 -4.20 21.84 0.70
CA LEU A 202 -3.48 20.76 1.35
C LEU A 202 -2.02 21.13 1.63
N ALA A 203 -1.64 21.01 2.90
CA ALA A 203 -0.29 21.19 3.39
C ALA A 203 0.03 20.16 4.48
N LEU A 204 1.30 19.75 4.58
CA LEU A 204 1.77 18.89 5.66
C LEU A 204 2.17 19.72 6.89
N SER A 205 1.94 19.16 8.07
CA SER A 205 2.40 19.76 9.32
C SER A 205 3.72 19.13 9.78
N GLY A 206 4.71 19.95 10.10
CA GLY A 206 5.98 19.49 10.65
C GLY A 206 6.79 18.58 9.71
N GLN A 207 7.39 17.53 10.26
CA GLN A 207 8.26 16.58 9.55
C GLN A 207 7.54 15.25 9.24
N GLN A 208 6.23 15.29 8.99
CA GLN A 208 5.46 14.09 8.65
C GLN A 208 5.94 13.50 7.31
N GLN A 209 6.00 12.18 7.24
CA GLN A 209 6.39 11.43 6.04
C GLN A 209 5.22 10.60 5.57
N PHE A 210 4.79 10.82 4.34
CA PHE A 210 3.70 10.10 3.69
C PHE A 210 4.16 9.61 2.32
N PRO A 211 4.67 8.38 2.20
CA PRO A 211 5.29 7.89 0.97
C PRO A 211 4.42 8.05 -0.28
N GLY A 212 3.10 7.89 -0.14
CA GLY A 212 2.13 8.07 -1.23
C GLY A 212 2.02 9.49 -1.79
N VAL A 213 2.60 10.50 -1.13
CA VAL A 213 2.71 11.86 -1.70
C VAL A 213 3.48 11.83 -3.02
N TYR A 214 4.54 11.01 -3.13
CA TYR A 214 5.30 10.89 -4.37
C TYR A 214 4.51 10.18 -5.48
N ALA A 215 3.48 9.40 -5.15
CA ALA A 215 2.58 8.82 -6.15
C ALA A 215 1.73 9.89 -6.85
N LEU A 216 1.45 11.02 -6.18
CA LEU A 216 0.73 12.16 -6.78
C LEU A 216 1.49 12.81 -7.94
N LEU A 217 2.80 12.59 -8.04
CA LEU A 217 3.62 13.07 -9.16
C LEU A 217 3.23 12.41 -10.49
N PHE A 218 2.54 11.27 -10.44
CA PHE A 218 2.07 10.51 -11.61
C PHE A 218 0.62 10.87 -11.99
N CYS A 219 -0.06 11.70 -11.21
CA CYS A 219 -1.41 12.20 -11.50
C CYS A 219 -1.41 13.30 -12.58
N LYS A 220 -2.61 13.70 -13.01
CA LYS A 220 -2.88 14.86 -13.86
C LYS A 220 -2.32 16.15 -13.27
N ARG A 221 -2.18 17.16 -14.11
CA ARG A 221 -1.45 18.40 -13.80
C ARG A 221 -1.88 19.09 -12.51
N SER A 222 -3.18 19.19 -12.22
CA SER A 222 -3.69 19.85 -11.01
C SER A 222 -3.23 19.14 -9.74
N VAL A 223 -3.47 17.84 -9.65
CA VAL A 223 -3.07 17.00 -8.50
C VAL A 223 -1.55 16.88 -8.39
N ARG A 224 -0.85 16.78 -9.51
CA ARG A 224 0.62 16.77 -9.53
C ARG A 224 1.21 18.05 -8.92
N SER A 225 0.58 19.21 -9.10
CA SER A 225 1.01 20.45 -8.43
C SER A 225 0.93 20.33 -6.91
N VAL A 226 -0.11 19.69 -6.39
CA VAL A 226 -0.26 19.37 -4.97
C VAL A 226 0.86 18.42 -4.53
N GLY A 227 1.09 17.35 -5.29
CA GLY A 227 2.18 16.41 -5.07
C GLY A 227 3.55 17.10 -4.95
N TYR A 228 3.87 18.02 -5.86
CA TYR A 228 5.11 18.81 -5.78
C TYR A 228 5.21 19.66 -4.51
N ARG A 229 4.12 20.34 -4.10
CA ARG A 229 4.11 21.17 -2.89
C ARG A 229 4.32 20.31 -1.64
N LEU A 230 3.62 19.18 -1.54
CA LEU A 230 3.71 18.26 -0.42
C LEU A 230 5.09 17.56 -0.38
N ALA A 231 5.57 17.03 -1.50
CA ALA A 231 6.90 16.41 -1.59
C ALA A 231 8.02 17.40 -1.27
N GLY A 232 7.88 18.66 -1.70
CA GLY A 232 8.79 19.75 -1.35
C GLY A 232 8.90 19.98 0.16
N SER A 233 7.81 19.79 0.91
CA SER A 233 7.82 19.89 2.38
C SER A 233 8.43 18.67 3.07
N MET A 234 8.34 17.47 2.46
CA MET A 234 8.95 16.24 2.98
C MET A 234 10.46 16.16 2.72
N GLY A 235 10.94 16.84 1.67
CA GLY A 235 12.33 16.84 1.25
C GLY A 235 12.67 15.71 0.27
N ARG A 236 13.98 15.46 0.12
CA ARG A 236 14.50 14.43 -0.78
C ARG A 236 14.55 13.05 -0.13
N LEU A 237 14.32 12.03 -0.95
CA LEU A 237 14.48 10.62 -0.60
C LEU A 237 15.97 10.27 -0.63
N ARG A 238 16.52 9.88 0.52
CA ARG A 238 17.98 9.79 0.68
C ARG A 238 18.52 8.38 0.47
N ARG A 239 17.71 7.38 0.80
CA ARG A 239 18.08 5.96 0.79
C ARG A 239 17.07 5.15 0.00
N ALA A 240 17.46 4.00 -0.51
CA ALA A 240 16.55 3.06 -1.17
C ALA A 240 15.39 2.64 -0.26
N THR A 241 15.62 2.53 1.04
CA THR A 241 14.58 2.22 2.04
C THR A 241 13.44 3.24 2.05
N ASP A 242 13.72 4.50 1.69
CA ASP A 242 12.71 5.55 1.66
C ASP A 242 11.78 5.38 0.43
N LEU A 243 12.20 4.61 -0.58
CA LEU A 243 11.41 4.25 -1.76
C LEU A 243 10.65 2.91 -1.61
N GLU A 244 10.97 2.07 -0.63
CA GLU A 244 10.36 0.73 -0.47
C GLU A 244 8.82 0.74 -0.54
N PRO A 245 8.10 1.67 0.12
CA PRO A 245 6.64 1.70 0.05
C PRO A 245 6.11 1.93 -1.37
N LEU A 246 6.88 2.58 -2.24
CA LEU A 246 6.49 2.91 -3.61
C LEU A 246 6.90 1.84 -4.63
N GLN A 247 7.75 0.89 -4.26
CA GLN A 247 8.29 -0.13 -5.17
C GLN A 247 7.20 -0.90 -5.95
N PRO A 248 6.06 -1.29 -5.35
CA PRO A 248 4.98 -1.93 -6.10
C PRO A 248 4.44 -1.07 -7.26
N LEU A 249 4.22 0.23 -7.00
CA LEU A 249 3.77 1.19 -8.01
C LEU A 249 4.84 1.44 -9.08
N LEU A 250 6.08 1.63 -8.65
CA LEU A 250 7.21 1.89 -9.55
C LEU A 250 7.44 0.75 -10.51
N LYS A 251 7.38 -0.49 -10.01
CA LYS A 251 7.47 -1.69 -10.86
C LYS A 251 6.45 -1.64 -11.99
N LYS A 252 5.20 -1.35 -11.65
CA LYS A 252 4.11 -1.25 -12.64
C LYS A 252 4.33 -0.10 -13.61
N PHE A 253 4.65 1.10 -13.12
CA PHE A 253 4.86 2.28 -13.98
C PHE A 253 6.03 2.08 -14.95
N ILE A 254 7.15 1.51 -14.48
CA ILE A 254 8.32 1.23 -15.31
C ILE A 254 7.98 0.15 -16.35
N SER A 255 7.32 -0.95 -15.95
CA SER A 255 6.89 -1.99 -16.90
C SER A 255 5.90 -1.48 -17.94
N SER A 256 5.00 -0.55 -17.60
CA SER A 256 4.07 0.07 -18.54
C SER A 256 4.78 0.91 -19.60
N ILE A 257 5.83 1.64 -19.21
CA ILE A 257 6.65 2.42 -20.15
C ILE A 257 7.44 1.49 -21.10
N GLU A 258 7.89 0.34 -20.60
CA GLU A 258 8.59 -0.68 -21.41
C GLU A 258 7.68 -1.33 -22.45
N THR A 259 6.51 -1.82 -22.03
CA THR A 259 5.66 -2.75 -22.81
C THR A 259 5.07 -2.10 -24.06
N GLU A 260 4.76 -0.81 -24.04
CA GLU A 260 4.16 -0.10 -25.18
C GLU A 260 5.19 0.51 -26.15
N ALA A 261 6.49 0.28 -25.93
CA ALA A 261 7.55 0.56 -26.91
C ALA A 261 7.66 -0.53 -28.00
N LEU A 262 7.00 -1.70 -27.81
CA LEU A 262 6.81 -2.71 -28.85
C LEU A 262 5.48 -2.48 -29.60
N PRO A 263 5.44 -2.56 -30.94
CA PRO A 263 4.18 -2.54 -31.68
C PRO A 263 3.38 -3.80 -31.31
N SER A 264 2.36 -3.64 -30.46
CA SER A 264 1.49 -4.76 -30.06
C SER A 264 0.60 -5.19 -31.22
N ALA A 265 1.01 -6.26 -31.89
CA ALA A 265 0.11 -7.12 -32.62
C ALA A 265 -0.57 -8.03 -31.59
N LEU A 266 -1.90 -7.99 -31.59
CA LEU A 266 -2.81 -8.82 -30.80
C LEU A 266 -3.02 -8.30 -29.36
N GLU A 267 -4.21 -7.76 -29.07
CA GLU A 267 -4.95 -8.19 -27.88
C GLU A 267 -6.40 -7.69 -27.86
N THR A 268 -7.32 -8.65 -27.87
CA THR A 268 -8.66 -8.53 -27.29
C THR A 268 -8.53 -8.66 -25.77
N SER A 269 -8.27 -7.58 -25.07
CA SER A 269 -8.45 -7.50 -23.62
C SER A 269 -8.87 -6.07 -23.27
N THR A 270 -9.87 -5.95 -22.39
CA THR A 270 -10.51 -4.70 -21.99
C THR A 270 -9.46 -3.65 -21.58
N PRO A 271 -9.54 -2.39 -22.06
CA PRO A 271 -8.51 -1.38 -21.82
C PRO A 271 -8.44 -1.11 -20.32
N ARG A 272 -7.34 -1.53 -19.70
CA ARG A 272 -7.07 -1.27 -18.28
C ARG A 272 -6.73 0.22 -18.16
N PRO A 273 -7.52 1.04 -17.46
CA PRO A 273 -7.15 2.44 -17.30
C PRO A 273 -5.85 2.45 -16.49
N GLN A 274 -4.83 3.12 -17.00
CA GLN A 274 -3.58 3.44 -16.32
C GLN A 274 -3.37 4.94 -16.50
N PRO A 275 -2.49 5.60 -15.70
CA PRO A 275 -2.06 6.95 -16.05
C PRO A 275 -1.56 6.95 -17.49
N ASP A 276 -1.92 7.97 -18.26
CA ASP A 276 -1.46 8.05 -19.64
C ASP A 276 0.07 8.11 -19.68
N ARG A 277 0.66 7.63 -20.78
CA ARG A 277 2.12 7.49 -20.92
C ARG A 277 2.87 8.80 -20.66
N VAL A 278 2.29 9.95 -21.04
CA VAL A 278 2.91 11.26 -20.77
C VAL A 278 2.91 11.54 -19.27
N SER A 279 1.81 11.26 -18.56
CA SER A 279 1.77 11.38 -17.10
C SER A 279 2.75 10.44 -16.39
N LEU A 280 2.96 9.22 -16.89
CA LEU A 280 3.99 8.31 -16.36
C LEU A 280 5.40 8.88 -16.52
N TRP A 281 5.76 9.35 -17.72
CA TRP A 281 7.07 9.96 -17.97
C TRP A 281 7.30 11.22 -17.15
N VAL A 282 6.29 12.09 -17.05
CA VAL A 282 6.35 13.27 -16.20
C VAL A 282 6.50 12.88 -14.74
N GLY A 283 5.79 11.85 -14.27
CA GLY A 283 5.90 11.33 -12.92
C GLY A 283 7.29 10.80 -12.59
N ILE A 284 7.86 9.97 -13.46
CA ILE A 284 9.24 9.47 -13.33
C ILE A 284 10.23 10.63 -13.27
N LYS A 285 10.17 11.55 -14.24
CA LYS A 285 11.02 12.73 -14.25
C LYS A 285 10.91 13.52 -12.95
N SER A 286 9.69 13.71 -12.46
CA SER A 286 9.41 14.46 -11.23
C SER A 286 10.03 13.75 -10.03
N LEU A 287 9.81 12.44 -9.90
CA LEU A 287 10.33 11.62 -8.81
C LEU A 287 11.86 11.63 -8.78
N LEU A 288 12.52 11.45 -9.93
CA LEU A 288 13.98 11.51 -10.03
C LEU A 288 14.55 12.83 -9.48
N GLY A 289 13.84 13.95 -9.62
CA GLY A 289 14.23 15.23 -9.04
C GLY A 289 14.20 15.30 -7.50
N PHE A 290 13.55 14.33 -6.85
CA PHE A 290 13.49 14.18 -5.39
C PHE A 290 14.40 13.09 -4.84
N LEU A 291 15.15 12.36 -5.67
CA LEU A 291 16.07 11.32 -5.21
C LEU A 291 17.46 11.91 -4.97
N ASP A 292 18.11 11.49 -3.88
CA ASP A 292 19.56 11.58 -3.74
C ASP A 292 20.22 10.33 -4.38
N PRO A 293 21.54 10.38 -4.69
CA PRO A 293 22.21 9.31 -5.43
C PRO A 293 21.99 7.89 -4.88
N PRO A 294 22.06 7.63 -3.56
CA PRO A 294 21.85 6.27 -3.04
C PRO A 294 20.43 5.75 -3.24
N ALA A 295 19.41 6.61 -3.08
CA ALA A 295 18.02 6.23 -3.33
C ALA A 295 17.78 5.91 -4.81
N PHE A 296 18.46 6.64 -5.69
CA PHE A 296 18.36 6.42 -7.12
C PHE A 296 19.08 5.13 -7.58
N GLU A 297 20.32 4.91 -7.16
CA GLU A 297 21.11 3.76 -7.59
C GLU A 297 20.51 2.43 -7.08
N GLU A 298 20.42 2.28 -5.77
CA GLU A 298 19.93 1.05 -5.13
C GLU A 298 18.40 0.91 -5.32
N GLY A 299 17.66 2.02 -5.27
CA GLY A 299 16.20 2.01 -5.28
C GLY A 299 15.56 1.96 -6.67
N ILE A 300 16.28 2.37 -7.73
CA ILE A 300 15.78 2.34 -9.11
C ILE A 300 16.68 1.50 -10.02
N LEU A 301 17.98 1.80 -10.14
CA LEU A 301 18.84 1.14 -11.13
C LEU A 301 19.10 -0.34 -10.80
N GLU A 302 19.46 -0.66 -9.57
CA GLU A 302 19.70 -2.05 -9.16
C GLU A 302 18.41 -2.88 -9.19
N ARG A 303 17.28 -2.26 -8.83
CA ARG A 303 15.97 -2.92 -8.78
C ARG A 303 15.32 -3.09 -10.14
N TYR A 304 15.59 -2.17 -11.07
CA TYR A 304 15.10 -2.18 -12.45
C TYR A 304 16.27 -1.96 -13.43
N PRO A 305 17.16 -2.97 -13.64
CA PRO A 305 18.36 -2.80 -14.47
C PRO A 305 18.09 -2.35 -15.91
N PHE A 306 16.90 -2.66 -16.42
CA PHE A 306 16.44 -2.32 -17.77
C PHE A 306 15.90 -0.88 -17.89
N PHE A 307 15.80 -0.13 -16.79
CA PHE A 307 15.28 1.24 -16.80
C PHE A 307 16.11 2.19 -17.68
N LEU A 308 17.44 2.04 -17.68
CA LEU A 308 18.31 2.84 -18.55
C LEU A 308 18.02 2.57 -20.03
N ASP A 309 17.86 1.30 -20.41
CA ASP A 309 17.54 0.91 -21.78
C ASP A 309 16.19 1.48 -22.22
N ILE A 310 15.19 1.47 -21.34
CA ILE A 310 13.89 2.13 -21.58
C ILE A 310 14.11 3.61 -21.92
N VAL A 311 14.88 4.34 -21.11
CA VAL A 311 15.12 5.78 -21.32
C VAL A 311 15.84 6.02 -22.66
N LEU A 312 16.87 5.24 -22.97
CA LEU A 312 17.63 5.38 -24.21
C LEU A 312 16.79 5.10 -25.47
N ASN A 313 15.92 4.08 -25.41
CA ASN A 313 15.04 3.73 -26.52
C ASN A 313 14.05 4.85 -26.85
N HIS A 314 13.56 5.59 -25.84
CA HIS A 314 12.61 6.70 -26.05
C HIS A 314 13.27 8.00 -26.52
N ILE A 315 14.56 8.18 -26.27
CA ILE A 315 15.33 9.31 -26.83
C ILE A 315 15.59 9.09 -28.33
N SER A 316 15.60 7.85 -28.78
CA SER A 316 15.80 7.52 -30.20
C SER A 316 14.54 7.70 -31.05
N SER A 317 13.39 8.04 -30.44
CA SER A 317 12.10 8.21 -31.12
C SER A 317 11.67 9.68 -31.23
N ASP A 318 11.08 10.07 -32.37
CA ASP A 318 10.43 11.38 -32.60
C ASP A 318 9.08 11.50 -31.87
N SER A 319 9.05 11.16 -30.57
CA SER A 319 7.83 11.08 -29.78
C SER A 319 7.64 12.31 -28.88
N VAL A 320 6.40 12.58 -28.45
CA VAL A 320 6.10 13.68 -27.51
C VAL A 320 6.79 13.49 -26.15
N GLU A 321 7.16 12.25 -25.84
CA GLU A 321 7.88 11.82 -24.65
C GLU A 321 9.39 12.07 -24.73
N PHE A 322 9.96 12.36 -25.90
CA PHE A 322 11.39 12.60 -26.11
C PHE A 322 11.98 13.60 -25.11
N SER A 323 11.31 14.74 -24.91
CA SER A 323 11.79 15.79 -23.99
C SER A 323 11.84 15.33 -22.53
N HIS A 324 10.95 14.41 -22.13
CA HIS A 324 10.92 13.82 -20.80
C HIS A 324 12.04 12.79 -20.66
N ALA A 325 12.21 11.89 -21.64
CA ALA A 325 13.27 10.90 -21.65
C ALA A 325 14.66 11.55 -21.63
N VAL A 326 14.90 12.61 -22.43
CA VAL A 326 16.15 13.38 -22.40
C VAL A 326 16.40 14.01 -21.03
N THR A 327 15.35 14.53 -20.38
CA THR A 327 15.53 15.09 -19.02
C THR A 327 15.87 13.99 -18.01
N CYS A 328 15.22 12.82 -18.10
CA CYS A 328 15.56 11.67 -17.27
C CYS A 328 17.03 11.28 -17.50
N LEU A 329 17.49 11.15 -18.74
CA LEU A 329 18.89 10.85 -19.05
C LEU A 329 19.87 11.89 -18.49
N ARG A 330 19.52 13.18 -18.51
CA ARG A 330 20.33 14.21 -17.88
C ARG A 330 20.44 13.99 -16.36
N LEU A 331 19.32 13.72 -15.69
CA LEU A 331 19.30 13.43 -14.25
C LEU A 331 20.07 12.14 -13.91
N LEU A 332 19.99 11.12 -14.78
CA LEU A 332 20.77 9.90 -14.66
C LEU A 332 22.28 10.20 -14.62
N PHE A 333 22.78 10.98 -15.59
CA PHE A 333 24.19 11.34 -15.64
C PHE A 333 24.62 12.26 -14.49
N GLU A 334 23.80 13.25 -14.15
CA GLU A 334 24.07 14.14 -13.00
C GLU A 334 24.24 13.35 -11.69
N MET A 335 23.42 12.32 -11.45
CA MET A 335 23.51 11.51 -10.24
C MET A 335 24.70 10.53 -10.26
N LEU A 336 24.98 9.88 -11.39
CA LEU A 336 26.10 8.95 -11.55
C LEU A 336 27.47 9.65 -11.50
N ASP A 337 27.56 10.88 -12.01
CA ASP A 337 28.78 11.70 -11.87
C ASP A 337 29.07 11.97 -10.39
N ILE A 338 28.05 12.31 -9.59
CA ILE A 338 28.23 12.57 -8.14
C ILE A 338 28.76 11.34 -7.41
N THR A 339 28.27 10.14 -7.73
CA THR A 339 28.76 8.90 -7.12
C THR A 339 30.19 8.58 -7.52
N SER A 340 30.58 8.84 -8.77
CA SER A 340 31.96 8.66 -9.22
C SER A 340 32.97 9.59 -8.52
N TYR A 341 32.52 10.78 -8.09
CA TYR A 341 33.33 11.71 -7.29
C TYR A 341 33.33 11.38 -5.78
N CYS A 342 32.28 10.75 -5.25
CA CYS A 342 32.13 10.41 -3.84
C CYS A 342 32.57 8.98 -3.48
N ALA A 343 32.82 8.10 -4.45
CA ALA A 343 33.43 6.82 -4.20
C ALA A 343 34.86 7.02 -3.65
N PRO A 344 35.24 6.39 -2.52
CA PRO A 344 36.62 6.48 -2.04
C PRO A 344 37.52 5.89 -3.12
N ARG A 345 38.39 6.73 -3.69
CA ARG A 345 39.51 6.24 -4.51
C ARG A 345 40.26 5.22 -3.66
N ILE A 346 40.14 3.95 -4.04
CA ILE A 346 41.05 2.90 -3.56
C ILE A 346 42.45 3.45 -3.85
N PRO A 347 43.32 3.64 -2.84
CA PRO A 347 44.64 4.17 -3.10
C PRO A 347 45.39 3.18 -3.99
N ASP A 348 45.93 3.69 -5.09
CA ASP A 348 46.81 2.99 -6.02
C ASP A 348 48.02 2.44 -5.23
N GLU A 349 48.00 1.15 -4.88
CA GLU A 349 49.22 0.42 -4.50
C GLU A 349 50.01 0.11 -5.78
N SER A 350 50.57 1.14 -6.40
CA SER A 350 51.56 0.97 -7.46
C SER A 350 52.59 2.10 -7.46
N THR A 351 53.13 2.43 -6.29
CA THR A 351 54.46 3.06 -6.21
C THR A 351 55.11 2.77 -4.86
N LEU A 352 55.78 1.62 -4.76
CA LEU A 352 56.96 1.47 -3.90
C LEU A 352 58.09 0.80 -4.70
N PRO A 353 59.32 1.30 -4.60
CA PRO A 353 60.41 0.96 -5.50
C PRO A 353 61.09 -0.35 -5.11
N SER A 354 61.56 -1.09 -6.12
CA SER A 354 62.61 -2.09 -5.97
C SER A 354 63.97 -1.47 -6.29
N PHE A 355 64.81 -1.40 -5.25
CA PHE A 355 66.23 -1.03 -5.17
C PHE A 355 66.65 0.43 -5.34
#